data_AF-A0A2V6X3N7-F1
#
_entry.id   AF-A0A2V6X3N7-F1
#
_cell.length_a   1.000
_cell.length_b   1.000
_cell.length_c   1.000
_cell.angle_alpha   90.00
_cell.angle_beta   90.00
_cell.angle_gamma   90.00
#
_symmetry.space_group_name_H-M   'P 1'
#
loop_
_entity.id
_entity.type
_entity.pdbx_description
1 polymer ?
#
loop_
_entity_poly.entity_id
_entity_poly.type
_entity_poly.pdbx_seq_one_letter_code
_entity_poly.pdbx_strand_id
1 'polypeptide(L)'
;MNDATPITIAQNQAVLDALPFGDTQDFDDARRGFLGSLPEVEIKNADGRVVWSLREYAFLSEEGAPPTVNPSLWRQARLNMGHGLFRVTERIYQIRGFDISNMTVIEGDRGIVVIDPLMSTEVARASLELYMQHRGRRPVTALVYTHSHVDHYGGVRGVVDEEDVRAGRVEIWAPDGFMQAAVTENVLAGTVMVRRAQFQFGTTLPKGPRGQVDAGLGKVTSRGTVTLIPPTRTIVEPIETHRLDGVEVV
;
A
#
# COMPACT_ATOMS: atom_id res chain seq x y z
N MET A 1 30.10 6.62 -4.83
CA MET A 1 29.34 7.11 -3.66
C MET A 1 30.31 7.26 -2.50
N ASN A 2 30.31 8.41 -1.82
CA ASN A 2 31.22 8.66 -0.70
C ASN A 2 30.70 8.03 0.60
N ASP A 3 31.58 7.86 1.57
CA ASP A 3 31.22 7.43 2.93
C ASP A 3 30.60 8.59 3.72
N ALA A 4 29.90 8.27 4.81
CA ALA A 4 29.37 9.28 5.72
C ALA A 4 30.52 10.06 6.39
N THR A 5 30.44 11.38 6.38
CA THR A 5 31.44 12.24 7.02
C THR A 5 31.35 12.13 8.55
N PRO A 6 32.40 12.53 9.30
CA PRO A 6 32.32 12.60 10.76
C PRO A 6 31.15 13.47 11.27
N ILE A 7 30.81 14.54 10.54
CA ILE A 7 29.65 15.40 10.87
C ILE A 7 28.34 14.63 10.69
N THR A 8 28.17 13.92 9.58
CA THR A 8 26.97 13.10 9.32
C THR A 8 26.79 12.01 10.38
N ILE A 9 27.89 11.35 10.77
CA ILE A 9 27.89 10.33 11.83
C ILE A 9 27.43 10.93 13.16
N ALA A 10 28.00 12.07 13.55
CA ALA A 10 27.62 12.76 14.79
C ALA A 10 26.14 13.18 14.80
N GLN A 11 25.59 13.64 13.66
CA GLN A 11 24.17 13.98 13.54
C GLN A 11 23.26 12.75 13.66
N ASN A 12 23.65 11.61 13.08
CA ASN A 12 22.91 10.36 13.26
C ASN A 12 22.96 9.88 14.71
N GLN A 13 24.10 10.03 15.40
CA GLN A 13 24.21 9.71 16.83
C GLN A 13 23.28 10.60 17.68
N ALA A 14 23.23 11.91 17.40
CA ALA A 14 22.33 12.81 18.12
C ALA A 14 20.84 12.41 18.00
N VAL A 15 20.43 11.78 16.88
CA VAL A 15 19.07 11.23 16.73
C VAL A 15 18.85 10.02 17.64
N LEU A 16 19.84 9.12 17.74
CA LEU A 16 19.78 7.96 18.65
C LEU A 16 19.65 8.41 20.10
N ASP A 17 20.39 9.45 20.48
CA ASP A 17 20.40 9.97 21.86
C ASP A 17 19.09 10.70 22.22
N ALA A 18 18.40 11.27 21.23
CA ALA A 18 17.21 12.10 21.45
C ALA A 18 15.88 11.34 21.38
N LEU A 19 15.82 10.19 20.71
CA LEU A 19 14.57 9.45 20.48
C LEU A 19 14.51 8.13 21.27
N PRO A 20 13.31 7.66 21.65
CA PRO A 20 13.17 6.47 22.48
C PRO A 20 13.28 5.16 21.67
N PHE A 21 14.46 4.84 21.12
CA PHE A 21 14.66 3.62 20.32
C PHE A 21 14.45 2.31 21.09
N GLY A 22 14.45 2.36 22.43
CA GLY A 22 14.06 1.21 23.27
C GLY A 22 12.57 0.89 23.25
N ASP A 23 11.72 1.80 22.73
CA ASP A 23 10.31 1.52 22.48
C ASP A 23 10.13 0.78 21.15
N THR A 24 9.80 -0.50 21.26
CA THR A 24 9.63 -1.42 20.13
C THR A 24 8.17 -1.80 19.89
N GLN A 25 7.19 -1.13 20.53
CA GLN A 25 5.77 -1.47 20.41
C GLN A 25 5.29 -1.54 18.94
N ASP A 26 5.76 -0.61 18.09
CA ASP A 26 5.41 -0.61 16.66
C ASP A 26 5.81 -1.91 15.94
N PHE A 27 6.91 -2.55 16.34
CA PHE A 27 7.32 -3.82 15.73
C PHE A 27 6.39 -4.96 16.12
N ASP A 28 5.85 -4.95 17.33
CA ASP A 28 4.88 -5.94 17.79
C ASP A 28 3.53 -5.72 17.10
N ASP A 29 3.08 -4.47 17.00
CA ASP A 29 1.85 -4.11 16.29
C ASP A 29 1.94 -4.40 14.78
N ALA A 30 3.10 -4.15 14.16
CA ALA A 30 3.35 -4.48 12.76
C ALA A 30 3.39 -6.00 12.48
N ARG A 31 3.56 -6.85 13.50
CA ARG A 31 3.52 -8.32 13.37
C ARG A 31 2.18 -8.93 13.79
N ARG A 32 1.41 -8.20 14.60
CA ARG A 32 0.15 -8.67 15.17
C ARG A 32 -0.81 -9.14 14.07
N GLY A 33 -1.36 -10.34 14.28
CA GLY A 33 -2.38 -10.92 13.40
C GLY A 33 -1.85 -11.48 12.07
N PHE A 34 -0.53 -11.61 11.89
CA PHE A 34 0.06 -12.19 10.68
C PHE A 34 -0.51 -13.59 10.37
N LEU A 35 -0.91 -13.82 9.12
CA LEU A 35 -1.45 -15.09 8.63
C LEU A 35 -0.56 -15.77 7.58
N GLY A 36 0.11 -14.99 6.73
CA GLY A 36 0.96 -15.51 5.67
C GLY A 36 1.39 -14.45 4.66
N SER A 37 2.33 -14.78 3.78
CA SER A 37 2.81 -13.89 2.72
C SER A 37 3.34 -14.69 1.52
N LEU A 38 3.52 -14.02 0.38
CA LEU A 38 4.29 -14.54 -0.75
C LEU A 38 5.79 -14.55 -0.44
N PRO A 39 6.55 -15.54 -0.95
CA PRO A 39 8.02 -15.54 -0.89
C PRO A 39 8.59 -14.27 -1.54
N GLU A 40 9.38 -13.51 -0.77
CA GLU A 40 10.07 -12.26 -1.19
C GLU A 40 9.18 -11.17 -1.82
N VAL A 41 7.86 -11.37 -1.78
CA VAL A 41 6.83 -10.50 -2.38
C VAL A 41 7.13 -10.14 -3.84
N GLU A 42 7.59 -11.10 -4.64
CA GLU A 42 7.82 -10.88 -6.07
C GLU A 42 6.52 -11.08 -6.86
N ILE A 43 6.01 -10.01 -7.47
CA ILE A 43 4.80 -10.00 -8.29
C ILE A 43 5.19 -9.62 -9.71
N LYS A 44 4.72 -10.41 -10.68
CA LYS A 44 5.01 -10.24 -12.12
C LYS A 44 3.74 -9.89 -12.89
N ASN A 45 3.90 -9.15 -13.97
CA ASN A 45 2.85 -8.99 -14.97
C ASN A 45 2.75 -10.23 -15.88
N ALA A 46 1.79 -10.21 -16.80
CA ALA A 46 1.56 -11.31 -17.75
C ALA A 46 2.77 -11.63 -18.65
N ASP A 47 3.63 -10.63 -18.91
CA ASP A 47 4.87 -10.79 -19.70
C ASP A 47 6.05 -11.33 -18.87
N GLY A 48 5.84 -11.60 -17.58
CA GLY A 48 6.88 -12.06 -16.65
C GLY A 48 7.78 -10.95 -16.08
N ARG A 49 7.51 -9.68 -16.38
CA ARG A 49 8.23 -8.53 -15.81
C ARG A 49 7.84 -8.35 -14.34
N VAL A 50 8.82 -8.22 -13.46
CA VAL A 50 8.60 -7.86 -12.04
C VAL A 50 8.01 -6.46 -11.95
N VAL A 51 6.82 -6.34 -11.36
CA VAL A 51 6.12 -5.05 -11.11
C VAL A 51 6.17 -4.65 -9.65
N TRP A 52 6.50 -5.59 -8.76
CA TRP A 52 6.78 -5.36 -7.35
C TRP A 52 7.72 -6.46 -6.81
N SER A 53 8.66 -6.09 -5.94
CA SER A 53 9.52 -7.02 -5.22
C SER A 53 10.11 -6.35 -3.99
N LEU A 54 10.23 -7.10 -2.89
CA LEU A 54 10.96 -6.67 -1.70
C LEU A 54 12.37 -7.26 -1.62
N ARG A 55 12.76 -8.12 -2.58
CA ARG A 55 14.07 -8.80 -2.58
C ARG A 55 15.24 -7.83 -2.46
N GLU A 56 15.19 -6.71 -3.18
CA GLU A 56 16.26 -5.70 -3.17
C GLU A 56 16.39 -4.94 -1.84
N TYR A 57 15.42 -5.09 -0.92
CA TYR A 57 15.45 -4.50 0.42
C TYR A 57 15.95 -5.47 1.51
N ALA A 58 16.48 -6.64 1.14
CA ALA A 58 17.00 -7.62 2.10
C ALA A 58 18.08 -7.05 3.07
N PHE A 59 18.77 -5.98 2.66
CA PHE A 59 19.72 -5.26 3.51
C PHE A 59 19.09 -4.62 4.77
N LEU A 60 17.76 -4.46 4.82
CA LEU A 60 17.02 -3.99 5.99
C LEU A 60 16.82 -5.08 7.06
N SER A 61 17.32 -6.31 6.83
CA SER A 61 17.37 -7.33 7.88
C SER A 61 18.34 -6.96 9.00
N GLU A 62 19.35 -6.12 8.71
CA GLU A 62 20.27 -5.59 9.69
C GLU A 62 19.57 -4.64 10.67
N GLU A 63 19.77 -4.89 11.97
CA GLU A 63 19.13 -4.09 13.01
C GLU A 63 19.70 -2.67 13.11
N GLY A 64 21.03 -2.58 13.10
CA GLY A 64 21.75 -1.31 13.20
C GLY A 64 21.66 -0.49 11.92
N ALA A 65 21.31 0.80 12.07
CA ALA A 65 21.32 1.72 10.94
C ALA A 65 22.77 1.96 10.47
N PRO A 66 23.05 1.88 9.16
CA PRO A 66 24.36 2.24 8.63
C PRO A 66 24.61 3.75 8.79
N PRO A 67 25.88 4.20 8.92
CA PRO A 67 26.22 5.62 9.07
C PRO A 67 25.68 6.56 7.98
N THR A 68 25.30 6.01 6.82
CA THR A 68 24.78 6.74 5.66
C THR A 68 23.27 6.91 5.67
N VAL A 69 22.55 6.37 6.67
CA VAL A 69 21.10 6.48 6.79
C VAL A 69 20.73 7.00 8.17
N ASN A 70 19.74 7.90 8.23
CA ASN A 70 19.21 8.36 9.50
C ASN A 70 18.61 7.17 10.29
N PRO A 71 18.93 6.98 11.58
CA PRO A 71 18.51 5.80 12.34
C PRO A 71 16.99 5.73 12.57
N SER A 72 16.31 6.88 12.64
CA SER A 72 14.84 6.91 12.74
C SER A 72 14.19 6.45 11.42
N LEU A 73 14.73 6.91 10.28
CA LEU A 73 14.29 6.42 8.96
C LEU A 73 14.59 4.93 8.80
N TRP A 74 15.72 4.44 9.31
CA TRP A 74 16.04 3.02 9.29
C TRP A 74 15.05 2.18 10.09
N ARG A 75 14.66 2.63 11.29
CA ARG A 75 13.58 1.99 12.07
C ARG A 75 12.28 1.92 11.27
N GLN A 76 11.86 3.03 10.65
CA GLN A 76 10.67 3.07 9.81
C GLN A 76 10.79 2.15 8.59
N ALA A 77 11.95 2.13 7.94
CA ALA A 77 12.22 1.22 6.83
C ALA A 77 12.10 -0.24 7.28
N ARG A 78 12.59 -0.60 8.46
CA ARG A 78 12.41 -1.95 9.00
C ARG A 78 10.95 -2.27 9.29
N LEU A 79 10.18 -1.34 9.85
CA LEU A 79 8.74 -1.50 10.07
C LEU A 79 7.98 -1.74 8.77
N ASN A 80 8.29 -0.96 7.72
CA ASN A 80 7.68 -1.08 6.40
C ASN A 80 8.12 -2.36 5.64
N MET A 81 9.01 -3.19 6.19
CA MET A 81 9.27 -4.56 5.70
C MET A 81 8.25 -5.57 6.23
N GLY A 82 7.36 -5.19 7.15
CA GLY A 82 6.25 -6.03 7.59
C GLY A 82 5.24 -6.22 6.46
N HIS A 83 5.30 -7.36 5.78
CA HIS A 83 4.50 -7.65 4.59
C HIS A 83 3.68 -8.92 4.72
N GLY A 84 2.58 -9.01 3.95
CA GLY A 84 1.69 -10.16 3.91
C GLY A 84 0.25 -9.84 4.30
N LEU A 85 -0.49 -10.89 4.62
CA LEU A 85 -1.87 -10.85 5.08
C LEU A 85 -1.91 -10.83 6.62
N PHE A 86 -2.65 -9.87 7.17
CA PHE A 86 -2.82 -9.69 8.60
C PHE A 86 -4.31 -9.61 8.95
N ARG A 87 -4.71 -10.29 10.03
CA ARG A 87 -5.99 -10.09 10.68
C ARG A 87 -5.89 -8.88 11.60
N VAL A 88 -6.68 -7.83 11.32
CA VAL A 88 -6.77 -6.64 12.18
C VAL A 88 -7.68 -6.96 13.37
N THR A 89 -8.90 -7.43 13.08
CA THR A 89 -9.87 -7.87 14.07
C THR A 89 -10.77 -8.95 13.46
N GLU A 90 -11.86 -9.33 14.11
CA GLU A 90 -12.88 -10.17 13.50
C GLU A 90 -13.37 -9.56 12.17
N ARG A 91 -13.45 -10.41 11.13
CA ARG A 91 -13.88 -10.06 9.76
C ARG A 91 -13.02 -9.05 9.00
N ILE A 92 -12.05 -8.36 9.62
CA ILE A 92 -11.23 -7.34 8.97
C ILE A 92 -9.79 -7.82 8.79
N TYR A 93 -9.32 -7.76 7.55
CA TYR A 93 -7.98 -8.18 7.14
C TYR A 93 -7.31 -7.09 6.31
N GLN A 94 -5.98 -7.04 6.36
CA GLN A 94 -5.19 -6.16 5.53
C GLN A 94 -4.07 -6.92 4.85
N ILE A 95 -3.83 -6.58 3.59
CA ILE A 95 -2.64 -6.95 2.85
C ILE A 95 -1.72 -5.75 2.86
N ARG A 96 -0.52 -5.92 3.42
CA ARG A 96 0.46 -4.85 3.65
C ARG A 96 1.78 -5.17 2.95
N GLY A 97 2.52 -4.13 2.55
CA GLY A 97 3.86 -4.27 1.94
C GLY A 97 3.87 -4.89 0.54
N PHE A 98 2.71 -5.00 -0.11
CA PHE A 98 2.58 -5.44 -1.51
C PHE A 98 2.61 -4.25 -2.48
N ASP A 99 2.33 -3.05 -1.98
CA ASP A 99 2.48 -1.77 -2.68
C ASP A 99 2.89 -0.71 -1.63
N ILE A 100 2.86 0.57 -2.00
CA ILE A 100 3.03 1.67 -1.04
C ILE A 100 1.87 1.78 -0.05
N SER A 101 0.65 1.46 -0.50
CA SER A 101 -0.58 1.47 0.28
C SER A 101 -0.95 0.05 0.76
N ASN A 102 -1.97 -0.03 1.61
CA ASN A 102 -2.55 -1.29 2.07
C ASN A 102 -3.88 -1.55 1.35
N MET A 103 -4.19 -2.82 1.09
CA MET A 103 -5.54 -3.24 0.70
C MET A 103 -6.25 -3.77 1.94
N THR A 104 -7.46 -3.30 2.23
CA THR A 104 -8.27 -3.84 3.33
C THR A 104 -9.40 -4.70 2.77
N VAL A 105 -9.66 -5.84 3.41
CA VAL A 105 -10.75 -6.76 3.07
C VAL A 105 -11.62 -6.94 4.30
N ILE A 106 -12.93 -6.70 4.14
CA ILE A 106 -13.94 -6.91 5.18
C ILE A 106 -14.84 -8.06 4.74
N GLU A 107 -14.90 -9.12 5.53
CA GLU A 107 -15.83 -10.23 5.32
C GLU A 107 -17.26 -9.79 5.60
N GLY A 108 -18.11 -9.74 4.57
CA GLY A 108 -19.54 -9.45 4.67
C GLY A 108 -20.37 -10.71 4.87
N ASP A 109 -21.69 -10.59 4.73
CA ASP A 109 -22.64 -11.69 4.89
C ASP A 109 -22.68 -12.61 3.66
N ARG A 110 -22.48 -12.07 2.45
CA ARG A 110 -22.51 -12.84 1.18
C ARG A 110 -21.14 -12.94 0.51
N GLY A 111 -20.25 -11.99 0.79
CA GLY A 111 -19.00 -11.82 0.09
C GLY A 111 -17.97 -11.04 0.90
N ILE A 112 -17.29 -10.14 0.22
CA ILE A 112 -16.30 -9.23 0.81
C ILE A 112 -16.49 -7.81 0.29
N VAL A 113 -16.18 -6.86 1.17
CA VAL A 113 -15.93 -5.46 0.81
C VAL A 113 -14.43 -5.25 0.70
N VAL A 114 -13.97 -4.68 -0.42
CA VAL A 114 -12.57 -4.32 -0.62
C VAL A 114 -12.42 -2.81 -0.45
N ILE A 115 -11.42 -2.36 0.31
CA ILE A 115 -11.09 -0.95 0.45
C ILE A 115 -9.69 -0.74 -0.10
N ASP A 116 -9.57 0.25 -1.00
CA ASP A 116 -8.32 0.73 -1.61
C ASP A 116 -7.51 -0.37 -2.29
N PRO A 117 -7.83 -0.73 -3.55
CA PRO A 117 -7.23 -1.86 -4.24
C PRO A 117 -5.83 -1.56 -4.80
N LEU A 118 -4.97 -0.90 -4.04
CA LEU A 118 -3.56 -0.64 -4.38
C LEU A 118 -3.36 0.15 -5.68
N MET A 119 -2.11 0.31 -6.12
CA MET A 119 -1.78 1.13 -7.29
C MET A 119 -1.88 0.37 -8.61
N SER A 120 -1.57 -0.92 -8.62
CA SER A 120 -1.47 -1.71 -9.85
C SER A 120 -2.37 -2.95 -9.84
N THR A 121 -2.97 -3.24 -10.99
CA THR A 121 -3.89 -4.38 -11.22
C THR A 121 -3.28 -5.71 -10.79
N GLU A 122 -2.02 -5.95 -11.14
CA GLU A 122 -1.31 -7.21 -10.86
C GLU A 122 -1.11 -7.40 -9.36
N VAL A 123 -0.75 -6.31 -8.66
CA VAL A 123 -0.48 -6.32 -7.23
C VAL A 123 -1.78 -6.49 -6.44
N ALA A 124 -2.85 -5.81 -6.86
CA ALA A 124 -4.17 -5.95 -6.27
C ALA A 124 -4.70 -7.39 -6.42
N ARG A 125 -4.54 -7.99 -7.61
CA ARG A 125 -4.91 -9.38 -7.85
C ARG A 125 -4.14 -10.34 -6.95
N ALA A 126 -2.82 -10.22 -6.89
CA ALA A 126 -1.98 -11.05 -6.03
C ALA A 126 -2.34 -10.92 -4.54
N SER A 127 -2.70 -9.70 -4.10
CA SER A 127 -3.14 -9.42 -2.74
C SER A 127 -4.47 -10.11 -2.41
N LEU A 128 -5.45 -10.02 -3.32
CA LEU A 128 -6.73 -10.68 -3.15
C LEU A 128 -6.61 -12.21 -3.22
N GLU A 129 -5.74 -12.73 -4.09
CA GLU A 129 -5.42 -14.16 -4.16
C GLU A 129 -4.80 -14.67 -2.85
N LEU A 130 -3.85 -13.93 -2.25
CA LEU A 130 -3.29 -14.26 -0.95
C LEU A 130 -4.39 -14.33 0.12
N TYR A 131 -5.28 -13.34 0.17
CA TYR A 131 -6.44 -13.38 1.06
C TYR A 131 -7.28 -14.65 0.84
N MET A 132 -7.61 -14.98 -0.42
CA MET A 132 -8.43 -16.14 -0.77
C MET A 132 -7.77 -17.48 -0.39
N GLN A 133 -6.44 -17.57 -0.44
CA GLN A 133 -5.70 -18.77 -0.01
C GLN A 133 -5.88 -19.05 1.48
N HIS A 134 -5.99 -18.02 2.32
CA HIS A 134 -6.12 -18.15 3.77
C HIS A 134 -7.58 -18.13 4.27
N ARG A 135 -8.48 -17.45 3.56
CA ARG A 135 -9.85 -17.15 4.01
C ARG A 135 -10.96 -17.78 3.17
N GLY A 136 -10.58 -18.41 2.06
CA GLY A 136 -11.50 -18.98 1.07
C GLY A 136 -11.96 -17.95 0.04
N ARG A 137 -12.40 -18.44 -1.13
CA ARG A 137 -12.92 -17.58 -2.20
C ARG A 137 -14.30 -17.06 -1.82
N ARG A 138 -14.47 -15.74 -1.92
CA ARG A 138 -15.73 -15.02 -1.73
C ARG A 138 -15.87 -13.96 -2.83
N PRO A 139 -17.07 -13.71 -3.35
CA PRO A 139 -17.26 -12.65 -4.33
C PRO A 139 -17.01 -11.28 -3.70
N VAL A 140 -16.40 -10.36 -4.44
CA VAL A 140 -16.42 -8.94 -4.07
C VAL A 140 -17.84 -8.44 -4.31
N THR A 141 -18.44 -7.82 -3.31
CA THR A 141 -19.82 -7.29 -3.37
C THR A 141 -19.85 -5.77 -3.31
N ALA A 142 -18.83 -5.16 -2.70
CA ALA A 142 -18.63 -3.73 -2.71
C ALA A 142 -17.14 -3.40 -2.72
N LEU A 143 -16.81 -2.23 -3.26
CA LEU A 143 -15.48 -1.68 -3.24
C LEU A 143 -15.55 -0.21 -2.79
N VAL A 144 -14.59 0.22 -1.98
CA VAL A 144 -14.50 1.59 -1.48
C VAL A 144 -13.16 2.18 -1.89
N TYR A 145 -13.18 3.36 -2.49
CA TYR A 145 -12.01 4.23 -2.57
C TYR A 145 -12.10 5.24 -1.44
N THR A 146 -11.12 5.26 -0.54
CA THR A 146 -11.12 6.20 0.59
C THR A 146 -10.82 7.63 0.14
N HIS A 147 -9.98 7.80 -0.88
CA HIS A 147 -9.64 9.10 -1.45
C HIS A 147 -9.08 8.98 -2.88
N SER A 148 -8.78 10.11 -3.50
CA SER A 148 -8.53 10.25 -4.94
C SER A 148 -7.08 10.06 -5.40
N HIS A 149 -6.18 9.46 -4.59
CA HIS A 149 -4.82 9.16 -5.03
C HIS A 149 -4.72 7.75 -5.65
N VAL A 150 -3.82 7.62 -6.63
CA VAL A 150 -3.72 6.45 -7.51
C VAL A 150 -3.43 5.13 -6.78
N ASP A 151 -2.74 5.17 -5.65
CA ASP A 151 -2.46 4.01 -4.81
C ASP A 151 -3.69 3.50 -4.05
N HIS A 152 -4.83 4.19 -4.15
CA HIS A 152 -6.10 3.81 -3.51
C HIS A 152 -7.20 3.42 -4.50
N TYR A 153 -6.93 3.45 -5.81
CA TYR A 153 -7.89 2.98 -6.82
C TYR A 153 -7.24 2.25 -8.01
N GLY A 154 -5.94 2.44 -8.23
CA GLY A 154 -5.25 2.06 -9.45
C GLY A 154 -5.32 0.57 -9.80
N GLY A 155 -5.38 -0.29 -8.78
CA GLY A 155 -5.49 -1.74 -8.98
C GLY A 155 -6.92 -2.28 -9.05
N VAL A 156 -7.95 -1.44 -9.18
CA VAL A 156 -9.36 -1.87 -9.14
C VAL A 156 -9.70 -3.03 -10.10
N ARG A 157 -9.18 -3.03 -11.34
CA ARG A 157 -9.43 -4.14 -12.29
C ARG A 157 -8.70 -5.43 -11.95
N GLY A 158 -7.87 -5.42 -10.91
CA GLY A 158 -7.27 -6.61 -10.32
C GLY A 158 -8.22 -7.35 -9.38
N VAL A 159 -9.25 -6.66 -8.87
CA VAL A 159 -10.17 -7.18 -7.85
C VAL A 159 -11.62 -7.30 -8.32
N VAL A 160 -12.07 -6.49 -9.28
CA VAL A 160 -13.44 -6.51 -9.79
C VAL A 160 -13.47 -6.45 -11.32
N ASP A 161 -14.44 -7.13 -11.92
CA ASP A 161 -14.78 -6.96 -13.33
C ASP A 161 -15.72 -5.77 -13.51
N GLU A 162 -15.50 -4.96 -14.54
CA GLU A 162 -16.39 -3.83 -14.85
C GLU A 162 -17.77 -4.30 -15.30
N GLU A 163 -17.89 -5.50 -15.88
CA GLU A 163 -19.19 -6.09 -16.21
C GLU A 163 -20.03 -6.37 -14.96
N ASP A 164 -19.42 -6.79 -13.87
CA ASP A 164 -20.10 -6.99 -12.58
C ASP A 164 -20.60 -5.66 -11.99
N VAL A 165 -19.81 -4.59 -12.15
CA VAL A 165 -20.19 -3.24 -11.72
C VAL A 165 -21.37 -2.74 -12.56
N ARG A 166 -21.30 -2.85 -13.89
CA ARG A 166 -22.38 -2.43 -14.80
C ARG A 166 -23.67 -3.22 -14.59
N ALA A 167 -23.55 -4.50 -14.25
CA ALA A 167 -24.69 -5.35 -13.93
C ALA A 167 -25.26 -5.12 -12.52
N GLY A 168 -24.67 -4.22 -11.72
CA GLY A 168 -25.11 -3.93 -10.35
C GLY A 168 -24.80 -5.03 -9.33
N ARG A 169 -23.90 -5.98 -9.67
CA ARG A 169 -23.43 -7.02 -8.75
C ARG A 169 -22.39 -6.50 -7.77
N VAL A 170 -21.66 -5.45 -8.15
CA VAL A 170 -20.65 -4.77 -7.34
C VAL A 170 -20.95 -3.28 -7.28
N GLU A 171 -21.05 -2.73 -6.08
CA GLU A 171 -21.08 -1.28 -5.87
C GLU A 171 -19.68 -0.73 -5.64
N ILE A 172 -19.39 0.44 -6.21
CA ILE A 172 -18.13 1.16 -5.96
C ILE A 172 -18.47 2.48 -5.30
N TRP A 173 -17.96 2.68 -4.09
CA TRP A 173 -18.21 3.83 -3.24
C TRP A 173 -16.97 4.74 -3.20
N ALA A 174 -17.18 6.05 -3.26
CA ALA A 174 -16.12 7.04 -3.07
C ALA A 174 -16.68 8.35 -2.47
N PRO A 175 -15.85 9.22 -1.90
CA PRO A 175 -16.27 10.56 -1.49
C PRO A 175 -16.75 11.43 -2.66
N ASP A 176 -17.60 12.40 -2.36
CA ASP A 176 -18.01 13.41 -3.34
C ASP A 176 -16.80 14.15 -3.93
N GLY A 177 -16.88 14.46 -5.23
CA GLY A 177 -15.77 15.03 -5.98
C GLY A 177 -14.63 14.07 -6.34
N PHE A 178 -14.65 12.79 -5.94
CA PHE A 178 -13.56 11.83 -6.21
C PHE A 178 -13.10 11.83 -7.68
N MET A 179 -14.04 11.69 -8.63
CA MET A 179 -13.71 11.62 -10.05
C MET A 179 -13.08 12.92 -10.56
N GLN A 180 -13.57 14.07 -10.08
CA GLN A 180 -13.00 15.36 -10.43
C GLN A 180 -11.57 15.46 -9.92
N ALA A 181 -11.32 15.09 -8.67
CA ALA A 181 -9.99 15.15 -8.06
C ALA A 181 -9.02 14.18 -8.73
N ALA A 182 -9.39 12.90 -8.90
CA ALA A 182 -8.53 11.87 -9.48
C ALA A 182 -8.09 12.21 -10.92
N VAL A 183 -8.95 12.87 -11.69
CA VAL A 183 -8.63 13.29 -13.07
C VAL A 183 -7.90 14.64 -13.09
N THR A 184 -8.37 15.65 -12.37
CA THR A 184 -7.78 17.00 -12.46
C THR A 184 -6.36 17.05 -11.87
N GLU A 185 -6.09 16.29 -10.81
CA GLU A 185 -4.76 16.17 -10.19
C GLU A 185 -3.69 15.76 -11.21
N ASN A 186 -4.00 14.80 -12.07
CA ASN A 186 -3.00 14.13 -12.90
C ASN A 186 -2.85 14.72 -14.31
N VAL A 187 -3.78 15.56 -14.76
CA VAL A 187 -3.81 16.00 -16.18
C VAL A 187 -3.08 17.32 -16.40
N LEU A 188 -3.42 18.39 -15.67
CA LEU A 188 -2.92 19.74 -16.01
C LEU A 188 -1.43 19.92 -15.70
N ALA A 189 -0.95 19.34 -14.61
CA ALA A 189 0.46 19.43 -14.17
C ALA A 189 1.17 18.06 -14.19
N GLY A 190 0.57 17.04 -14.82
CA GLY A 190 1.00 15.64 -14.74
C GLY A 190 2.48 15.42 -15.07
N THR A 191 2.98 15.98 -16.17
CA THR A 191 4.38 15.83 -16.58
C THR A 191 5.36 16.35 -15.51
N VAL A 192 5.07 17.51 -14.93
CA VAL A 192 5.93 18.12 -13.90
C VAL A 192 5.83 17.34 -12.60
N MET A 193 4.63 16.90 -12.21
CA MET A 193 4.39 16.08 -11.03
C MET A 193 5.12 14.75 -11.12
N VAL A 194 4.98 14.01 -12.22
CA VAL A 194 5.66 12.73 -12.44
C VAL A 194 7.18 12.91 -12.41
N ARG A 195 7.72 13.96 -13.02
CA ARG A 195 9.16 14.23 -12.97
C ARG A 195 9.65 14.50 -11.54
N ARG A 196 8.90 15.26 -10.74
CA ARG A 196 9.24 15.54 -9.34
C ARG A 196 9.06 14.32 -8.44
N ALA A 197 8.06 13.48 -8.72
CA ALA A 197 7.81 12.24 -8.00
C ALA A 197 9.01 11.27 -8.09
N GLN A 198 9.76 11.28 -9.20
CA GLN A 198 10.99 10.48 -9.31
C GLN A 198 12.03 10.83 -8.25
N PHE A 199 12.13 12.11 -7.87
CA PHE A 199 13.02 12.56 -6.79
C PHE A 199 12.42 12.23 -5.42
N GLN A 200 11.13 12.50 -5.23
CA GLN A 200 10.43 12.23 -3.97
C GLN A 200 10.49 10.76 -3.56
N PHE A 201 10.20 9.85 -4.48
CA PHE A 201 10.18 8.40 -4.23
C PHE A 201 11.52 7.72 -4.51
N GLY A 202 12.50 8.44 -5.04
CA GLY A 202 13.82 7.90 -5.37
C GLY A 202 13.78 6.73 -6.34
N THR A 203 12.83 6.71 -7.30
CA THR A 203 12.59 5.54 -8.18
C THR A 203 13.74 5.26 -9.14
N THR A 204 14.63 6.23 -9.35
CA THR A 204 15.85 6.11 -10.18
C THR A 204 17.11 5.80 -9.37
N LEU A 205 17.03 5.72 -8.04
CA LEU A 205 18.15 5.36 -7.19
C LEU A 205 18.23 3.84 -7.01
N PRO A 206 19.44 3.26 -6.89
CA PRO A 206 19.59 1.87 -6.50
C PRO A 206 19.04 1.66 -5.10
N LYS A 207 18.52 0.46 -4.81
CA LYS A 207 18.11 0.08 -3.45
C LYS A 207 19.35 -0.23 -2.63
N GLY A 208 19.45 0.35 -1.43
CA GLY A 208 20.56 0.08 -0.53
C GLY A 208 20.90 1.23 0.43
N PRO A 209 21.85 1.00 1.36
CA PRO A 209 22.27 1.97 2.39
C PRO A 209 22.75 3.34 1.90
N ARG A 210 23.06 3.49 0.61
CA ARG A 210 23.52 4.74 -0.03
C ARG A 210 22.62 5.20 -1.17
N GLY A 211 21.42 4.63 -1.25
CA GLY A 211 20.43 4.92 -2.28
C GLY A 211 19.03 5.04 -1.66
N GLN A 212 18.04 4.44 -2.30
CA GLN A 212 16.68 4.45 -1.78
C GLN A 212 16.52 3.33 -0.73
N VAL A 213 16.00 3.71 0.45
CA VAL A 213 15.79 2.80 1.59
C VAL A 213 14.31 2.63 1.93
N ASP A 214 13.53 3.70 1.81
CA ASP A 214 12.11 3.75 2.12
C ASP A 214 11.51 5.09 1.62
N ALA A 215 10.19 5.19 1.50
CA ALA A 215 9.48 6.44 1.24
C ALA A 215 8.80 7.02 2.52
N GLY A 216 9.05 6.43 3.69
CA GLY A 216 8.45 6.78 4.97
C GLY A 216 7.07 6.13 5.15
N LEU A 217 6.15 6.41 4.21
CA LEU A 217 4.79 5.86 4.21
C LEU A 217 4.76 4.34 3.91
N GLY A 218 5.65 3.91 3.02
CA GLY A 218 5.82 2.55 2.56
C GLY A 218 7.12 2.45 1.77
N LYS A 219 7.39 1.32 1.12
CA LYS A 219 8.68 1.10 0.43
C LYS A 219 8.88 2.04 -0.75
N VAL A 220 8.07 1.87 -1.80
CA VAL A 220 7.93 2.68 -3.02
C VAL A 220 6.61 2.29 -3.68
N THR A 221 6.28 2.91 -4.81
CA THR A 221 5.14 2.56 -5.65
C THR A 221 5.41 1.35 -6.54
N SER A 222 4.42 0.49 -6.75
CA SER A 222 4.47 -0.56 -7.79
C SER A 222 4.56 0.02 -9.21
N ARG A 223 4.95 -0.82 -10.19
CA ARG A 223 5.18 -0.43 -11.60
C ARG A 223 4.35 -1.26 -12.59
N GLY A 224 3.14 -1.62 -12.17
CA GLY A 224 2.19 -2.38 -12.97
C GLY A 224 1.19 -1.50 -13.70
N THR A 225 0.04 -2.08 -14.01
CA THR A 225 -1.01 -1.44 -14.80
C THR A 225 -1.98 -0.67 -13.89
N VAL A 226 -1.99 0.65 -14.03
CA VAL A 226 -2.94 1.54 -13.36
C VAL A 226 -4.26 1.56 -14.13
N THR A 227 -5.37 1.42 -13.40
CA THR A 227 -6.72 1.34 -13.91
C THR A 227 -7.68 2.16 -13.05
N LEU A 228 -8.88 2.44 -13.57
CA LEU A 228 -9.94 3.11 -12.84
C LEU A 228 -11.28 2.58 -13.33
N ILE A 229 -12.21 2.38 -12.40
CA ILE A 229 -13.64 2.20 -12.66
C ILE A 229 -14.36 3.29 -11.86
N PRO A 230 -15.19 4.14 -12.48
CA PRO A 230 -15.90 5.20 -11.78
C PRO A 230 -16.78 4.67 -10.64
N PRO A 231 -16.91 5.42 -9.53
CA PRO A 231 -17.81 5.05 -8.45
C PRO A 231 -19.28 5.03 -8.93
N THR A 232 -20.05 4.09 -8.39
CA THR A 232 -21.51 3.98 -8.61
C THR A 232 -22.32 4.59 -7.46
N ARG A 233 -21.64 4.93 -6.35
CA ARG A 233 -22.19 5.54 -5.14
C ARG A 233 -21.21 6.58 -4.61
N THR A 234 -21.76 7.64 -4.02
CA THR A 234 -21.00 8.78 -3.51
C THR A 234 -21.38 9.05 -2.07
N ILE A 235 -20.39 9.33 -1.22
CA ILE A 235 -20.58 9.85 0.15
C ILE A 235 -20.48 11.38 0.11
N VAL A 236 -21.51 12.09 0.52
CA VAL A 236 -21.66 13.55 0.34
C VAL A 236 -21.62 14.29 1.68
N GLU A 237 -22.36 13.81 2.66
CA GLU A 237 -22.45 14.45 3.97
C GLU A 237 -21.20 14.15 4.82
N PRO A 238 -20.87 15.01 5.81
CA PRO A 238 -19.72 14.78 6.69
C PRO A 238 -19.76 13.46 7.47
N ILE A 239 -20.97 12.94 7.72
CA ILE A 239 -21.23 11.65 8.37
C ILE A 239 -22.44 11.02 7.68
N GLU A 240 -22.28 9.82 7.15
CA GLU A 240 -23.35 9.02 6.55
C GLU A 240 -23.29 7.59 7.06
N THR A 241 -24.45 6.96 7.25
CA THR A 241 -24.49 5.55 7.63
C THR A 241 -25.00 4.70 6.49
N HIS A 242 -24.19 3.72 6.08
CA HIS A 242 -24.50 2.79 5.00
C HIS A 242 -24.34 1.34 5.46
N ARG A 243 -24.91 0.41 4.69
CA ARG A 243 -24.76 -1.02 4.95
C ARG A 243 -24.22 -1.73 3.71
N LEU A 244 -22.96 -2.12 3.78
CA LEU A 244 -22.22 -2.77 2.70
C LEU A 244 -22.11 -4.26 3.02
N ASP A 245 -22.85 -5.09 2.28
CA ASP A 245 -22.91 -6.54 2.47
C ASP A 245 -23.14 -6.98 3.93
N GLY A 246 -24.11 -6.32 4.59
CA GLY A 246 -24.48 -6.61 5.97
C GLY A 246 -23.63 -5.90 7.03
N VAL A 247 -22.50 -5.31 6.65
CA VAL A 247 -21.62 -4.52 7.52
C VAL A 247 -22.07 -3.07 7.53
N GLU A 248 -22.34 -2.53 8.72
CA GLU A 248 -22.62 -1.10 8.89
C GLU A 248 -21.31 -0.29 8.81
N VAL A 249 -21.33 0.78 8.04
CA VAL A 249 -20.22 1.71 7.82
C VAL A 249 -20.74 3.11 8.12
N VAL A 250 -19.98 3.87 8.92
CA VAL A 250 -20.30 5.22 9.39
C VAL A 250 -19.15 6.16 9.10
#